data_AF-A0A7V5GT10-F1
#
_entry.id   AF-A0A7V5GT10-F1
#
_cell.length_a   1.000
_cell.length_b   1.000
_cell.length_c   1.000
_cell.angle_alpha   90.00
_cell.angle_beta   90.00
_cell.angle_gamma   90.00
#
_symmetry.space_group_name_H-M   'P 1'
#
loop_
_entity.id
_entity.type
_entity.pdbx_description
1 polymer ?
#
loop_
_entity_poly.entity_id
_entity_poly.type
_entity_poly.pdbx_seq_one_letter_code
_entity_poly.pdbx_strand_id
1 'polypeptide(L)'
;MDDVIESFLKISQEIPKAKLSLAVRIKNRKDAQKKKEISSKLKKRHLLKQVVFHDNGQYDMADIYNLADISVFPARNMRGKFDVPLAVIEAMACEKPVIISNLPILQEFVNNKNSVIINPGDVSQLSREILKL
;
A
#
# COMPACT_ATOMS: atom_id res chain seq x y z
N MET A 1 -1.17 -2.19 6.81
CA MET A 1 -2.55 -1.99 6.32
C MET A 1 -3.19 -0.80 7.00
N ASP A 2 -3.21 -0.73 8.34
CA ASP A 2 -3.77 0.44 9.04
C ASP A 2 -3.14 1.76 8.61
N ASP A 3 -1.81 1.83 8.52
CA ASP A 3 -1.08 3.03 8.07
C ASP A 3 -1.50 3.48 6.67
N VAL A 4 -1.75 2.54 5.75
CA VAL A 4 -2.22 2.83 4.38
C VAL A 4 -3.64 3.38 4.41
N ILE A 5 -4.53 2.79 5.20
CA ILE A 5 -5.91 3.26 5.33
C ILE A 5 -5.94 4.66 5.93
N GLU A 6 -5.21 4.91 7.02
CA GLU A 6 -5.14 6.24 7.64
C GLU A 6 -4.56 7.29 6.69
N SER A 7 -3.52 6.92 5.94
CA SER A 7 -2.96 7.80 4.92
C SER A 7 -3.97 8.10 3.83
N PHE A 8 -4.69 7.09 3.33
CA PHE A 8 -5.71 7.27 2.30
C PHE A 8 -6.87 8.17 2.77
N LEU A 9 -7.26 8.10 4.04
CA LEU A 9 -8.27 9.03 4.58
C LEU A 9 -7.82 10.49 4.45
N LYS A 10 -6.54 10.80 4.73
CA LYS A 10 -5.97 12.15 4.56
C LYS A 10 -5.90 12.52 3.07
N ILE A 11 -5.35 11.63 2.25
CA ILE A 11 -5.18 11.86 0.81
C ILE A 11 -6.52 12.12 0.12
N SER A 12 -7.58 11.39 0.50
CA SER A 12 -8.91 11.58 -0.09
C SER A 12 -9.54 12.95 0.17
N GLN A 13 -9.04 13.70 1.16
CA GLN A 13 -9.46 15.07 1.44
C GLN A 13 -8.77 16.07 0.50
N GLU A 14 -7.51 15.82 0.19
CA GLU A 14 -6.69 16.65 -0.71
C GLU A 14 -6.93 16.32 -2.19
N ILE A 15 -7.12 15.03 -2.51
CA ILE A 15 -7.35 14.49 -3.85
C ILE A 15 -8.65 13.67 -3.82
N PRO A 16 -9.83 14.30 -4.00
CA PRO A 16 -11.13 13.62 -3.92
C PRO A 16 -11.35 12.49 -4.95
N LYS A 17 -10.54 12.47 -6.02
CA LYS A 17 -10.56 11.43 -7.07
C LYS A 17 -9.56 10.29 -6.83
N ALA A 18 -8.75 10.36 -5.77
CA ALA A 18 -7.78 9.32 -5.46
C ALA A 18 -8.49 7.96 -5.29
N LYS A 19 -7.82 6.90 -5.72
CA LYS A 19 -8.30 5.53 -5.56
C LYS A 19 -7.25 4.72 -4.82
N LEU A 20 -7.71 3.74 -4.05
CA LEU A 20 -6.85 2.81 -3.36
C LEU A 20 -7.09 1.39 -3.87
N SER A 21 -6.07 0.78 -4.45
CA SER A 21 -6.08 -0.64 -4.79
C SER A 21 -5.37 -1.45 -3.69
N LEU A 22 -6.03 -2.51 -3.21
CA LEU A 22 -5.49 -3.42 -2.21
C LEU A 22 -5.45 -4.84 -2.76
N ALA A 23 -4.27 -5.30 -3.15
CA ALA A 23 -3.99 -6.70 -3.50
C ALA A 23 -3.85 -7.55 -2.22
N VAL A 24 -4.97 -7.97 -1.66
CA VAL A 24 -5.03 -8.57 -0.31
C VAL A 24 -5.86 -9.85 -0.30
N ARG A 25 -5.19 -10.99 -0.48
CA ARG A 25 -5.85 -12.31 -0.43
C ARG A 25 -6.34 -12.63 0.99
N ILE A 26 -7.61 -12.99 1.14
CA ILE A 26 -8.17 -13.49 2.40
C ILE A 26 -7.77 -14.97 2.56
N LYS A 27 -6.89 -15.28 3.52
CA LYS A 27 -6.43 -16.65 3.77
C LYS A 27 -7.12 -17.30 4.97
N ASN A 28 -7.58 -16.49 5.92
CA ASN A 28 -8.15 -16.99 7.17
C ASN A 28 -9.25 -16.05 7.73
N ARG A 29 -9.88 -16.48 8.83
CA ARG A 29 -10.93 -15.70 9.51
C ARG A 29 -10.47 -14.33 10.02
N LYS A 30 -9.20 -14.19 10.45
CA LYS A 30 -8.66 -12.91 10.92
C LYS A 30 -8.56 -11.91 9.77
N ASP A 31 -8.10 -12.35 8.60
CA ASP A 31 -8.03 -11.51 7.39
C ASP A 31 -9.43 -11.03 6.98
N ALA A 32 -10.41 -11.95 6.97
CA ALA A 32 -11.81 -11.64 6.65
C ALA A 32 -12.40 -10.62 7.63
N GLN A 33 -12.09 -10.75 8.92
CA GLN A 33 -12.51 -9.80 9.95
C GLN A 33 -11.84 -8.43 9.74
N LYS A 34 -10.55 -8.40 9.41
CA LYS A 34 -9.84 -7.15 9.14
C LYS A 34 -10.39 -6.42 7.92
N LYS A 35 -10.75 -7.15 6.85
CA LYS A 35 -11.46 -6.57 5.68
C LYS A 35 -12.79 -5.95 6.11
N LYS A 36 -13.60 -6.65 6.91
CA LYS A 36 -14.89 -6.11 7.41
C LYS A 36 -14.71 -4.83 8.23
N GLU A 37 -13.73 -4.80 9.12
CA GLU A 37 -13.38 -3.63 9.93
C GLU A 37 -13.04 -2.42 9.04
N ILE A 38 -12.13 -2.61 8.09
CA ILE A 38 -11.69 -1.56 7.16
C ILE A 38 -12.85 -1.09 6.27
N SER A 39 -13.63 -2.01 5.70
CA SER A 39 -14.80 -1.66 4.89
C SER A 39 -15.83 -0.85 5.66
N SER A 40 -16.07 -1.19 6.94
CA SER A 40 -16.97 -0.42 7.82
C SER A 40 -16.44 1.00 8.05
N LYS A 41 -15.13 1.13 8.31
CA LYS A 41 -14.46 2.42 8.50
C LYS A 41 -14.56 3.31 7.24
N LEU A 42 -14.27 2.75 6.07
CA LEU A 42 -14.37 3.44 4.79
C LEU A 42 -15.82 3.82 4.45
N LYS A 43 -16.79 2.96 4.76
CA LYS A 43 -18.21 3.22 4.54
C LYS A 43 -18.71 4.41 5.36
N LYS A 44 -18.32 4.50 6.64
CA LYS A 44 -18.65 5.64 7.52
C LYS A 44 -18.13 6.98 7.02
N ARG A 45 -17.11 6.97 6.15
CA ARG A 45 -16.50 8.15 5.54
C ARG A 45 -16.90 8.34 4.06
N HIS A 46 -17.81 7.52 3.53
CA HIS A 46 -18.22 7.51 2.12
C HIS A 46 -17.10 7.24 1.10
N LEU A 47 -15.98 6.65 1.53
CA LEU A 47 -14.81 6.38 0.69
C LEU A 47 -14.77 4.96 0.11
N LEU A 48 -15.68 4.07 0.53
CA LEU A 48 -15.64 2.67 0.12
C LEU A 48 -15.66 2.48 -1.41
N LYS A 49 -16.34 3.36 -2.15
CA LYS A 49 -16.39 3.32 -3.62
C LYS A 49 -15.06 3.66 -4.30
N GLN A 50 -14.13 4.28 -3.59
CA GLN A 50 -12.79 4.63 -4.07
C GLN A 50 -11.75 3.54 -3.76
N VAL A 51 -12.15 2.48 -3.04
CA VAL A 51 -11.25 1.40 -2.63
C VAL A 51 -11.64 0.10 -3.31
N VAL A 52 -10.69 -0.54 -3.98
CA VAL A 52 -10.84 -1.85 -4.60
C VAL A 52 -10.05 -2.89 -3.81
N PHE A 53 -10.71 -3.97 -3.41
CA PHE A 53 -10.07 -5.11 -2.77
C PHE A 53 -9.93 -6.23 -3.80
N HIS A 54 -8.70 -6.55 -4.20
CA HIS A 54 -8.39 -7.70 -5.04
C HIS A 54 -8.13 -8.91 -4.13
N ASP A 55 -9.19 -9.60 -3.73
CA ASP A 55 -9.11 -10.63 -2.68
C ASP A 55 -9.58 -12.03 -3.10
N ASN A 56 -10.06 -12.18 -4.34
CA ASN A 56 -10.43 -13.45 -4.95
C ASN A 56 -9.22 -14.25 -5.49
N GLY A 57 -8.05 -13.63 -5.58
CA GLY A 57 -6.83 -14.24 -6.14
C GLY A 57 -6.87 -14.45 -7.67
N GLN A 58 -7.87 -13.91 -8.37
CA GLN A 58 -8.03 -14.00 -9.82
C GLN A 58 -7.65 -12.65 -10.43
N TYR A 59 -6.35 -12.35 -10.43
CA TYR A 59 -5.79 -11.13 -10.99
C TYR A 59 -4.34 -11.38 -11.42
N ASP A 60 -3.89 -10.64 -12.43
CA ASP A 60 -2.46 -10.48 -12.69
C ASP A 60 -1.95 -9.30 -11.87
N MET A 61 -0.83 -9.48 -11.17
CA MET A 61 -0.21 -8.39 -10.41
C MET A 61 0.34 -7.30 -11.34
N ALA A 62 0.81 -7.65 -12.54
CA ALA A 62 1.27 -6.67 -13.53
C ALA A 62 0.15 -5.70 -13.92
N ASP A 63 -1.09 -6.19 -14.07
CA ASP A 63 -2.25 -5.33 -14.35
C ASP A 63 -2.51 -4.38 -13.17
N ILE A 64 -2.45 -4.88 -11.94
CA ILE A 64 -2.66 -4.06 -10.73
C ILE A 64 -1.59 -2.97 -10.62
N TYR A 65 -0.32 -3.30 -10.83
CA TYR A 65 0.75 -2.31 -10.81
C TYR A 65 0.56 -1.28 -11.92
N ASN A 66 0.20 -1.70 -13.14
CA ASN A 66 -0.01 -0.79 -14.27
C ASN A 66 -1.26 0.10 -14.16
N LEU A 67 -2.23 -0.29 -13.35
CA LEU A 67 -3.39 0.55 -13.00
C LEU A 67 -3.07 1.60 -11.92
N ALA A 68 -1.95 1.47 -11.22
CA ALA A 68 -1.59 2.35 -10.10
C ALA A 68 -0.51 3.36 -10.52
N ASP A 69 -0.66 4.60 -10.05
CA ASP A 69 0.35 5.64 -10.22
C ASP A 69 1.55 5.43 -9.28
N ILE A 70 1.30 4.88 -8.08
CA ILE A 70 2.29 4.70 -7.00
C ILE A 70 2.06 3.35 -6.32
N SER A 71 3.15 2.64 -5.99
CA SER A 71 3.13 1.44 -5.16
C SER A 71 3.66 1.74 -3.75
N VAL A 72 3.00 1.22 -2.72
CA VAL A 72 3.36 1.48 -1.32
C VAL A 72 3.65 0.19 -0.54
N PHE A 73 4.82 0.14 0.10
CA PHE A 73 5.22 -0.93 1.01
C PHE A 73 5.63 -0.38 2.40
N PRO A 74 4.69 0.21 3.17
CA PRO A 74 4.97 0.81 4.48
C PRO A 74 4.98 -0.25 5.58
N ALA A 75 5.93 -1.18 5.52
CA ALA A 75 6.10 -2.24 6.51
C ALA A 75 6.62 -1.70 7.85
N ARG A 76 5.91 -1.94 8.96
CA ARG A 76 6.44 -1.64 10.30
C ARG A 76 7.61 -2.53 10.72
N ASN A 77 7.60 -3.78 10.26
CA ASN A 77 8.66 -4.76 10.43
C ASN A 77 8.51 -5.86 9.37
N MET A 78 9.47 -6.79 9.36
CA MET A 78 9.51 -7.94 8.45
C MET A 78 9.10 -9.26 9.09
N ARG A 79 8.44 -9.25 10.27
CA ARG A 79 7.94 -10.49 10.89
C ARG A 79 6.91 -11.16 9.96
N GLY A 80 7.09 -12.46 9.72
CA GLY A 80 6.23 -13.23 8.82
C GLY A 80 6.43 -12.94 7.34
N LYS A 81 7.48 -12.19 6.97
CA LYS A 81 7.93 -12.00 5.60
C LYS A 81 9.31 -12.64 5.50
N PHE A 82 9.42 -13.63 4.62
CA PHE A 82 10.69 -14.26 4.31
C PHE A 82 11.32 -13.43 3.19
N ASP A 83 12.60 -13.10 3.36
CA ASP A 83 13.46 -12.47 2.36
C ASP A 83 12.98 -11.11 1.80
N VAL A 84 13.52 -10.80 0.63
CA VAL A 84 13.27 -9.58 -0.15
C VAL A 84 11.82 -9.59 -0.67
N PRO A 85 11.02 -8.54 -0.41
CA PRO A 85 9.64 -8.50 -0.84
C PRO A 85 9.55 -8.31 -2.36
N LEU A 86 9.36 -9.40 -3.10
CA LEU A 86 9.24 -9.40 -4.57
C LEU A 86 8.18 -8.42 -5.08
N ALA A 87 7.09 -8.23 -4.33
CA ALA A 87 6.07 -7.24 -4.68
C ALA A 87 6.61 -5.82 -4.89
N VAL A 88 7.69 -5.44 -4.20
CA VAL A 88 8.34 -4.15 -4.43
C VAL A 88 9.12 -4.16 -5.74
N ILE A 89 9.90 -5.21 -5.98
CA ILE A 89 10.72 -5.36 -7.19
C ILE A 89 9.84 -5.45 -8.43
N GLU A 90 8.73 -6.18 -8.37
CA GLU A 90 7.74 -6.27 -9.44
C GLU A 90 7.11 -4.92 -9.76
N ALA A 91 6.78 -4.11 -8.75
CA ALA A 91 6.28 -2.76 -8.94
C ALA A 91 7.33 -1.86 -9.62
N MET A 92 8.60 -1.95 -9.19
CA MET A 92 9.71 -1.23 -9.84
C MET A 92 9.92 -1.69 -11.29
N ALA A 93 9.79 -2.98 -11.57
CA ALA A 93 9.88 -3.53 -12.93
C ALA A 93 8.72 -3.07 -13.83
N CYS A 94 7.56 -2.77 -13.25
CA CYS A 94 6.45 -2.10 -13.93
C CYS A 94 6.63 -0.56 -13.98
N GLU A 95 7.82 -0.04 -13.69
CA GLU A 95 8.16 1.38 -13.66
C GLU A 95 7.30 2.21 -12.70
N LYS A 96 6.84 1.60 -11.60
CA LYS A 96 6.02 2.31 -10.60
C LYS A 96 6.91 2.92 -9.53
N PRO A 97 6.76 4.23 -9.25
CA PRO A 97 7.34 4.83 -8.06
C PRO A 97 6.96 4.04 -6.81
N VAL A 98 7.95 3.71 -5.98
CA VAL A 98 7.75 2.96 -4.74
C VAL A 98 8.01 3.84 -3.54
N ILE A 99 7.06 3.85 -2.60
CA ILE A 99 7.25 4.37 -1.24
C ILE A 99 7.41 3.19 -0.28
N ILE A 100 8.53 3.13 0.43
CA ILE A 100 8.93 1.96 1.22
C ILE A 100 9.44 2.36 2.61
N SER A 101 9.22 1.49 3.60
CA SER A 101 9.73 1.72 4.95
C SER A 101 11.25 1.58 5.06
N ASN A 102 11.86 2.44 5.87
CA ASN A 102 13.27 2.41 6.23
C ASN A 102 13.56 1.24 7.18
N LEU A 103 13.75 0.05 6.62
CA LEU A 103 14.12 -1.16 7.35
C LEU A 103 15.44 -1.71 6.79
N PRO A 104 16.37 -2.20 7.62
CA PRO A 104 17.70 -2.62 7.18
C PRO A 104 17.70 -3.59 5.99
N ILE A 105 16.88 -4.65 6.04
CA ILE A 105 16.77 -5.66 4.96
C ILE A 105 16.22 -5.09 3.64
N LEU A 106 15.46 -3.98 3.68
CA LEU A 106 14.94 -3.35 2.46
C LEU A 106 16.03 -2.52 1.75
N GLN A 107 17.06 -2.08 2.47
CA GLN A 107 18.18 -1.30 1.93
C GLN A 107 19.08 -2.09 0.97
N GLU A 108 18.89 -3.41 0.87
CA GLU A 108 19.63 -4.26 -0.07
C GLU A 108 19.32 -3.92 -1.54
N PHE A 109 18.13 -3.38 -1.83
CA PHE A 109 17.69 -3.08 -3.20
C PHE A 109 17.07 -1.69 -3.36
N VAL A 110 16.87 -0.94 -2.27
CA VAL A 110 16.30 0.42 -2.31
C VAL A 110 17.32 1.48 -1.89
N ASN A 111 17.21 2.66 -2.50
CA ASN A 111 17.98 3.84 -2.15
C ASN A 111 17.22 5.12 -2.57
N ASN A 112 17.76 6.29 -2.25
CA ASN A 112 17.12 7.58 -2.52
C ASN A 112 16.99 7.94 -4.02
N LYS A 113 17.59 7.16 -4.94
CA LYS A 113 17.46 7.38 -6.39
C LYS A 113 16.33 6.55 -7.01
N ASN A 114 15.97 5.41 -6.41
CA ASN A 114 15.01 4.47 -6.99
C ASN A 114 13.72 4.31 -6.16
N SER A 115 13.66 4.93 -4.97
CA SER A 115 12.54 4.79 -4.05
C SER A 115 12.41 6.00 -3.14
N VAL A 116 11.22 6.19 -2.58
CA VAL A 116 11.00 7.11 -1.47
C VAL A 116 11.00 6.33 -0.17
N ILE A 117 11.98 6.60 0.69
CA ILE A 117 12.18 5.87 1.94
C ILE A 117 11.54 6.67 3.09
N ILE A 118 10.65 6.02 3.85
CA ILE A 118 9.90 6.63 4.95
C ILE A 118 10.11 5.91 6.28
N ASN A 119 9.93 6.59 7.41
CA ASN A 119 10.01 5.97 8.71
C ASN A 119 8.85 4.98 8.93
N PRO A 120 9.11 3.76 9.44
CA PRO A 120 8.06 2.79 9.71
C PRO A 120 7.00 3.35 10.68
N GLY A 121 5.72 3.30 10.29
CA GLY A 121 4.61 3.80 11.12
C GLY A 121 4.36 5.31 11.04
N ASP A 122 5.17 6.08 10.30
CA ASP A 122 4.92 7.51 10.09
C ASP A 122 3.88 7.73 8.98
N VAL A 123 2.61 7.68 9.37
CA VAL A 123 1.47 7.91 8.47
C VAL A 123 1.51 9.31 7.86
N SER A 124 1.96 10.32 8.61
CA SER A 124 2.01 11.70 8.11
C SER A 124 3.07 11.86 7.03
N GLN A 125 4.24 11.25 7.20
CA GLN A 125 5.26 11.17 6.15
C GLN A 125 4.74 10.41 4.93
N LEU A 126 4.14 9.23 5.12
CA LEU A 126 3.54 8.47 4.02
C LEU A 126 2.56 9.32 3.20
N SER A 127 1.64 10.03 3.86
CA SER A 127 0.67 10.90 3.18
C SER A 127 1.34 12.02 2.40
N ARG A 128 2.31 12.72 3.01
CA ARG A 128 3.02 13.81 2.33
C ARG A 128 3.80 13.33 1.11
N GLU A 129 4.48 12.18 1.21
CA GLU A 129 5.27 11.68 0.10
C GLU A 129 4.39 11.15 -1.04
N ILE A 130 3.21 10.58 -0.74
CA ILE A 130 2.23 10.24 -1.78
C ILE A 130 1.74 11.50 -2.51
N LEU A 131 1.49 12.60 -1.81
CA LEU A 131 0.97 13.84 -2.41
C LEU A 131 2.00 14.62 -3.26
N LYS A 132 3.29 14.28 -3.17
CA LYS A 132 4.36 14.92 -3.95
C LYS A 132 4.62 14.24 -5.30
N LEU A 133 4.18 12.99 -5.44
CA LEU A 133 4.31 12.18 -6.65
C LEU A 133 3.07 12.37 -7.51
#